data_AF-A0A5C5XRX2-F1
#
_entry.id   AF-A0A5C5XRX2-F1
#
_cell.length_a   1.000
_cell.length_b   1.000
_cell.length_c   1.000
_cell.angle_alpha   90.00
_cell.angle_beta   90.00
_cell.angle_gamma   90.00
#
_symmetry.space_group_name_H-M   'P 1'
#
loop_
_entity.id
_entity.type
_entity.pdbx_description
1 polymer ?
#
loop_
_entity_poly.entity_id
_entity_poly.type
_entity_poly.pdbx_seq_one_letter_code
_entity_poly.pdbx_strand_id
1 'polypeptide(L)'
;MNKKQGGAAAVLVLLLLAAWMLGLFGGEDAEVAELRQQFENREQLSEQDRDAFRDRIRDLSDEQRRQLFEPMMQGRMAGMQTRLYELQAMPRAERNRELDQMIDESEQRRREWETRRSDSPPRGDRGQMTDAQRDERRKSRLDRTTPEMRSTMQQMTRMINERRAERGLKPFEGRGWRGR
;
A
#
# COMPACT_ATOMS: atom_id res chain seq x y z
N MET A 1 -4.37 -5.64 -55.47
CA MET A 1 -4.00 -5.73 -54.03
C MET A 1 -2.55 -6.17 -53.92
N ASN A 2 -1.69 -5.27 -53.43
CA ASN A 2 -0.24 -5.35 -53.58
C ASN A 2 0.38 -6.34 -52.57
N LYS A 3 0.69 -7.56 -53.03
CA LYS A 3 1.37 -8.61 -52.25
C LYS A 3 2.74 -8.19 -51.67
N LYS A 4 3.31 -7.07 -52.12
CA LYS A 4 4.56 -6.49 -51.60
C LYS A 4 4.40 -5.68 -50.30
N GLN A 5 3.18 -5.31 -49.91
CA GLN A 5 2.93 -4.55 -48.67
C GLN A 5 2.78 -5.44 -47.43
N GLY A 6 2.48 -6.74 -47.59
CA GLY A 6 2.32 -7.67 -46.47
C GLY A 6 3.63 -8.02 -45.76
N GLY A 7 4.74 -8.10 -46.49
CA GLY A 7 6.05 -8.44 -45.91
C GLY A 7 6.65 -7.34 -45.03
N ALA A 8 6.49 -6.07 -45.44
CA ALA A 8 7.01 -4.93 -44.68
C ALA A 8 6.30 -4.74 -43.33
N ALA A 9 4.98 -4.98 -43.28
CA ALA A 9 4.21 -4.92 -42.05
C ALA A 9 4.61 -6.02 -41.05
N ALA A 10 4.84 -7.26 -41.52
CA ALA A 10 5.23 -8.37 -40.66
C ALA A 10 6.63 -8.16 -40.03
N VAL A 11 7.58 -7.59 -40.78
CA VAL A 11 8.92 -7.27 -40.26
C VAL A 11 8.87 -6.14 -39.24
N LEU A 12 8.05 -5.11 -39.45
CA LEU A 12 7.85 -4.02 -38.48
C LEU A 12 7.23 -4.50 -37.16
N VAL A 13 6.25 -5.41 -37.22
CA VAL A 13 5.65 -6.02 -36.03
C VAL A 13 6.66 -6.88 -35.27
N LEU A 14 7.47 -7.68 -35.98
CA LEU A 14 8.53 -8.47 -35.37
C LEU A 14 9.62 -7.61 -34.71
N LEU A 15 10.01 -6.50 -35.34
CA LEU A 15 10.98 -5.56 -34.77
C LEU A 15 10.41 -4.80 -33.57
N LEU A 16 9.12 -4.47 -33.58
CA LEU A 16 8.44 -3.90 -32.41
C LEU A 16 8.33 -4.90 -31.26
N LEU A 17 8.03 -6.17 -31.54
CA LEU A 17 8.03 -7.24 -30.54
C LEU A 17 9.44 -7.53 -29.99
N ALA A 18 10.45 -7.52 -30.85
CA ALA A 18 11.85 -7.67 -30.43
C ALA A 18 12.31 -6.47 -29.59
N ALA A 19 11.94 -5.24 -29.97
CA ALA A 19 12.23 -4.04 -29.18
C ALA A 19 11.46 -4.01 -27.85
N TRP A 20 10.24 -4.57 -27.80
CA TRP A 20 9.47 -4.76 -26.57
C TRP A 20 10.13 -5.83 -25.66
N MET A 21 10.57 -6.96 -26.23
CA MET A 21 11.30 -8.01 -25.49
C MET A 21 12.71 -7.58 -25.03
N LEU A 22 13.37 -6.67 -25.76
CA LEU A 22 14.68 -6.13 -25.40
C LEU A 22 14.62 -4.89 -24.48
N GLY A 23 13.42 -4.49 -24.02
CA GLY A 23 13.26 -3.36 -23.11
C GLY A 23 13.59 -1.99 -23.72
N LEU A 24 13.63 -1.88 -25.06
CA LEU A 24 13.93 -0.63 -25.78
C LEU A 24 12.80 0.41 -25.67
N PHE A 25 11.61 -0.02 -25.30
CA PHE A 25 10.53 0.85 -24.82
C PHE A 25 10.45 0.62 -23.31
N GLY A 26 10.69 1.67 -22.51
CA GLY A 26 10.71 1.62 -21.03
C GLY A 26 9.37 1.23 -20.41
N GLY A 27 8.99 -0.04 -20.58
CA GLY A 27 7.84 -0.68 -20.00
C GLY A 27 8.15 -1.12 -18.58
N GLU A 28 7.10 -1.14 -17.77
CA GLU A 28 7.09 -1.75 -16.45
C GLU A 28 7.77 -3.13 -16.49
N ASP A 29 8.66 -3.39 -15.53
CA ASP A 29 9.34 -4.67 -15.42
C ASP A 29 8.29 -5.80 -15.43
N ALA A 30 8.48 -6.80 -16.30
CA ALA A 30 7.51 -7.86 -16.51
C ALA A 30 7.19 -8.59 -15.19
N GLU A 31 8.18 -8.70 -14.29
CA GLU A 31 8.00 -9.27 -12.96
C GLU A 31 7.08 -8.40 -12.08
N VAL A 32 7.23 -7.08 -12.13
CA VAL A 32 6.38 -6.13 -11.38
C VAL A 32 4.94 -6.15 -11.91
N ALA A 33 4.77 -6.24 -13.23
CA ALA A 33 3.46 -6.32 -13.87
C ALA A 33 2.72 -7.62 -13.47
N GLU A 34 3.40 -8.77 -13.49
CA GLU A 34 2.83 -10.05 -13.05
C GLU A 34 2.45 -10.00 -11.56
N LEU A 35 3.35 -9.49 -10.70
CA LEU A 35 3.08 -9.36 -9.27
C LEU A 35 1.92 -8.40 -8.98
N ARG A 36 1.75 -7.35 -9.77
CA ARG A 36 0.58 -6.46 -9.65
C ARG A 36 -0.71 -7.22 -9.95
N GLN A 37 -0.75 -8.00 -11.02
CA GLN A 37 -1.92 -8.80 -11.37
C GLN A 37 -2.23 -9.88 -10.30
N GLN A 38 -1.21 -10.52 -9.74
CA GLN A 38 -1.38 -11.47 -8.63
C GLN A 38 -1.92 -10.76 -7.37
N PHE A 39 -1.45 -9.55 -7.09
CA PHE A 39 -1.93 -8.76 -5.95
C PHE A 39 -3.42 -8.41 -6.08
N GLU A 40 -3.87 -8.01 -7.27
CA GLU A 40 -5.28 -7.72 -7.56
C GLU A 40 -6.19 -8.93 -7.33
N ASN A 41 -5.68 -10.14 -7.60
CA ASN A 41 -6.41 -11.39 -7.44
C ASN A 41 -6.08 -12.14 -6.12
N ARG A 42 -5.42 -11.47 -5.15
CA ARG A 42 -4.90 -12.10 -3.92
C ARG A 42 -5.93 -12.88 -3.10
N GLU A 43 -7.20 -12.49 -3.18
CA GLU A 43 -8.29 -13.11 -2.43
C GLU A 43 -8.61 -14.51 -2.96
N GLN A 44 -8.36 -14.73 -4.26
CA GLN A 44 -8.57 -15.99 -4.96
C GLN A 44 -7.33 -16.90 -4.90
N LEU A 45 -6.18 -16.37 -4.49
CA LEU A 45 -4.94 -17.13 -4.36
C LEU A 45 -5.02 -18.17 -3.23
N SER A 46 -4.47 -19.36 -3.48
CA SER A 46 -4.25 -20.37 -2.45
C SER A 46 -3.25 -19.89 -1.39
N GLU A 47 -3.17 -20.57 -0.24
CA GLU A 47 -2.16 -20.22 0.78
C GLU A 47 -0.73 -20.38 0.25
N GLN A 48 -0.48 -21.42 -0.54
CA GLN A 48 0.81 -21.66 -1.19
C GLN A 48 1.18 -20.51 -2.14
N ASP A 49 0.24 -20.06 -2.97
CA ASP A 49 0.48 -18.96 -3.91
C ASP A 49 0.73 -17.64 -3.15
N ARG A 50 0.07 -17.44 -2.01
CA ARG A 50 0.30 -16.26 -1.15
C ARG A 50 1.68 -16.28 -0.51
N ASP A 51 2.20 -17.45 -0.15
CA ASP A 51 3.57 -17.58 0.37
C ASP A 51 4.60 -17.33 -0.74
N ALA A 52 4.42 -17.96 -1.91
CA ALA A 52 5.27 -17.71 -3.08
C ALA A 52 5.28 -16.22 -3.47
N PHE A 53 4.11 -15.56 -3.42
CA PHE A 53 3.98 -14.13 -3.67
C PHE A 53 4.78 -13.29 -2.66
N ARG A 54 4.77 -13.65 -1.37
CA ARG A 54 5.56 -12.97 -0.33
C ARG A 54 7.05 -13.13 -0.55
N ASP A 55 7.49 -14.30 -1.00
CA ASP A 55 8.90 -14.57 -1.28
C ASP A 55 9.37 -13.78 -2.50
N ARG A 56 8.59 -13.76 -3.59
CA ARG A 56 8.90 -12.91 -4.76
C ARG A 56 9.04 -11.43 -4.39
N ILE A 57 8.15 -10.88 -3.56
CA ILE A 57 8.28 -9.49 -3.06
C ILE A 57 9.57 -9.27 -2.26
N ARG A 58 10.04 -10.26 -1.50
CA ARG A 58 11.29 -10.16 -0.75
C ARG A 58 12.48 -10.07 -1.69
N ASP A 59 12.43 -10.76 -2.82
CA ASP A 59 13.53 -10.81 -3.78
C ASP A 59 13.58 -9.60 -4.71
N LEU A 60 12.48 -8.85 -4.84
CA LEU A 60 12.45 -7.59 -5.59
C LEU A 60 13.49 -6.56 -5.09
N SER A 61 14.10 -5.86 -6.04
CA SER A 61 14.89 -4.66 -5.77
C SER A 61 14.02 -3.54 -5.17
N ASP A 62 14.65 -2.57 -4.50
CA ASP A 62 13.92 -1.45 -3.89
C ASP A 62 13.18 -0.59 -4.93
N GLU A 63 13.68 -0.53 -6.16
CA GLU A 63 13.01 0.18 -7.25
C GLU A 63 11.80 -0.59 -7.78
N GLN A 64 11.93 -1.91 -8.00
CA GLN A 64 10.79 -2.76 -8.39
C GLN A 64 9.70 -2.78 -7.30
N ARG A 65 10.08 -2.88 -6.01
CA ARG A 65 9.10 -2.76 -4.90
C ARG A 65 8.42 -1.40 -4.90
N ARG A 66 9.15 -0.33 -5.22
CA ARG A 66 8.56 1.01 -5.33
C ARG A 66 7.54 1.03 -6.46
N GLN A 67 7.88 0.57 -7.65
CA GLN A 67 6.96 0.50 -8.78
C GLN A 67 5.71 -0.37 -8.48
N LEU A 68 5.88 -1.44 -7.71
CA LEU A 68 4.77 -2.29 -7.28
C LEU A 68 3.81 -1.58 -6.31
N PHE A 69 4.33 -0.90 -5.28
CA PHE A 69 3.51 -0.39 -4.17
C PHE A 69 3.18 1.10 -4.24
N GLU A 70 3.96 1.91 -4.96
CA GLU A 70 3.78 3.36 -5.04
C GLU A 70 2.38 3.75 -5.56
N PRO A 71 1.85 3.17 -6.67
CA PRO A 71 0.51 3.53 -7.15
C PRO A 71 -0.59 3.20 -6.13
N MET A 72 -0.43 2.09 -5.41
CA MET A 72 -1.38 1.68 -4.37
C MET A 72 -1.37 2.65 -3.20
N MET A 73 -0.18 3.09 -2.76
CA MET A 73 -0.07 4.08 -1.70
C MET A 73 -0.68 5.41 -2.13
N GLN A 74 -0.43 5.86 -3.36
CA GLN A 74 -1.03 7.08 -3.90
C GLN A 74 -2.56 6.99 -3.93
N GLY A 75 -3.12 5.88 -4.44
CA GLY A 75 -4.57 5.66 -4.46
C GLY A 75 -5.19 5.65 -3.06
N ARG A 76 -4.56 4.96 -2.09
CA ARG A 76 -5.00 4.98 -0.69
C ARG A 76 -5.00 6.40 -0.11
N MET A 77 -3.99 7.18 -0.43
CA MET A 77 -3.82 8.53 0.09
C MET A 77 -4.81 9.52 -0.51
N ALA A 78 -5.07 9.43 -1.82
CA ALA A 78 -6.15 10.17 -2.46
C ALA A 78 -7.51 9.84 -1.83
N GLY A 79 -7.81 8.56 -1.63
CA GLY A 79 -9.04 8.14 -0.96
C GLY A 79 -9.15 8.67 0.48
N MET A 80 -8.05 8.69 1.24
CA MET A 80 -8.03 9.27 2.58
C MET A 80 -8.30 10.78 2.58
N GLN A 81 -7.75 11.50 1.60
CA GLN A 81 -7.98 12.94 1.45
C GLN A 81 -9.45 13.23 1.14
N THR A 82 -10.04 12.51 0.18
CA THR A 82 -11.48 12.60 -0.10
C THR A 82 -12.29 12.32 1.16
N ARG A 83 -11.95 11.26 1.90
CA ARG A 83 -12.66 10.90 3.13
C ARG A 83 -12.57 11.97 4.21
N LEU A 84 -11.42 12.64 4.34
CA LEU A 84 -11.25 13.75 5.27
C LEU A 84 -12.19 14.89 4.93
N TYR A 85 -12.26 15.29 3.66
CA TYR A 85 -13.15 16.36 3.21
C TYR A 85 -14.62 16.02 3.43
N GLU A 86 -15.04 14.79 3.09
CA GLU A 86 -16.39 14.31 3.34
C GLU A 86 -16.76 14.40 4.83
N LEU A 87 -15.91 13.85 5.71
CA LEU A 87 -16.13 13.90 7.15
C LEU A 87 -16.25 15.34 7.66
N GLN A 88 -15.38 16.25 7.18
CA GLN A 88 -15.40 17.65 7.59
C GLN A 88 -16.64 18.39 7.09
N ALA A 89 -17.19 18.02 5.94
CA ALA A 89 -18.42 18.59 5.38
C ALA A 89 -19.69 18.06 6.06
N MET A 90 -19.66 16.85 6.64
CA MET A 90 -20.82 16.27 7.32
C MET A 90 -21.25 17.05 8.58
N PRO A 91 -22.56 17.10 8.89
CA PRO A 91 -23.05 17.53 10.20
C PRO A 91 -22.42 16.73 11.34
N ARG A 92 -22.20 17.38 12.50
CA ARG A 92 -21.48 16.77 13.63
C ARG A 92 -22.05 15.41 14.07
N ALA A 93 -23.37 15.28 14.11
CA ALA A 93 -24.02 14.03 14.53
C ALA A 93 -23.73 12.87 13.55
N GLU A 94 -23.71 13.15 12.24
CA GLU A 94 -23.43 12.16 11.21
C GLU A 94 -21.94 11.79 11.17
N ARG A 95 -21.06 12.81 11.22
CA ARG A 95 -19.62 12.62 11.35
C ARG A 95 -19.26 11.73 12.53
N ASN A 96 -19.92 11.94 13.68
CA ASN A 96 -19.67 11.13 14.88
C ASN A 96 -20.07 9.66 14.66
N ARG A 97 -21.21 9.38 14.01
CA ARG A 97 -21.61 8.00 13.69
C ARG A 97 -20.60 7.33 12.76
N GLU A 98 -20.11 8.06 11.78
CA GLU A 98 -19.13 7.55 10.84
C GLU A 98 -17.79 7.25 11.53
N LEU A 99 -17.31 8.17 12.36
CA LEU A 99 -16.10 7.94 13.17
C LEU A 99 -16.29 6.77 14.13
N ASP A 100 -17.49 6.58 14.68
CA ASP A 100 -17.81 5.43 15.54
C ASP A 100 -17.67 4.11 14.78
N GLN A 101 -18.23 4.03 13.56
CA GLN A 101 -18.08 2.87 12.69
C GLN A 101 -16.61 2.58 12.37
N MET A 102 -15.85 3.59 11.97
CA MET A 102 -14.41 3.44 11.69
C MET A 102 -13.63 2.93 12.90
N ILE A 103 -13.97 3.42 14.10
CA ILE A 103 -13.36 2.99 15.34
C ILE A 103 -13.73 1.53 15.62
N ASP A 104 -15.00 1.16 15.49
CA ASP A 104 -15.50 -0.19 15.79
C ASP A 104 -14.85 -1.23 14.88
N GLU A 105 -14.81 -0.98 13.57
CA GLU A 105 -14.11 -1.83 12.61
C GLU A 105 -12.61 -1.96 12.93
N SER A 106 -11.98 -0.86 13.38
CA SER A 106 -10.56 -0.87 13.72
C SER A 106 -10.28 -1.61 15.02
N GLU A 107 -11.16 -1.51 16.02
CA GLU A 107 -11.10 -2.29 17.26
C GLU A 107 -11.35 -3.78 16.99
N GLN A 108 -12.32 -4.12 16.14
CA GLN A 108 -12.57 -5.49 15.72
C GLN A 108 -11.34 -6.09 15.04
N ARG A 109 -10.79 -5.41 14.02
CA ARG A 109 -9.55 -5.86 13.35
C ARG A 109 -8.39 -6.00 14.32
N ARG A 110 -8.27 -5.09 15.30
CA ARG A 110 -7.22 -5.19 16.33
C ARG A 110 -7.40 -6.46 17.17
N ARG A 111 -8.62 -6.74 17.64
CA ARG A 111 -8.92 -7.94 18.42
C ARG A 111 -8.66 -9.21 17.61
N GLU A 112 -9.12 -9.26 16.37
CA GLU A 112 -8.85 -10.39 15.47
C GLU A 112 -7.36 -10.63 15.27
N TRP A 113 -6.58 -9.54 15.12
CA TRP A 113 -5.13 -9.64 15.00
C TRP A 113 -4.45 -10.08 16.30
N GLU A 114 -4.92 -9.60 17.46
CA GLU A 114 -4.46 -10.03 18.77
C GLU A 114 -4.72 -11.53 18.99
N THR A 115 -5.92 -12.03 18.66
CA THR A 115 -6.27 -13.46 18.72
C THR A 115 -5.40 -14.30 17.78
N ARG A 116 -5.23 -13.89 16.52
CA ARG A 116 -4.37 -14.61 15.58
C ARG A 116 -2.90 -14.60 16.00
N ARG A 117 -2.47 -13.54 16.69
CA ARG A 117 -1.10 -13.41 17.19
C ARG A 117 -0.87 -14.31 18.41
N SER A 118 -1.86 -14.51 19.28
CA SER A 118 -1.73 -15.47 20.39
C SER A 118 -1.63 -16.92 19.89
N ASP A 119 -2.22 -17.23 18.74
CA ASP A 119 -2.19 -18.58 18.15
C ASP A 119 -0.99 -18.84 17.23
N SER A 120 -0.19 -17.81 16.94
CA SER A 120 1.01 -17.94 16.10
C SER A 120 2.26 -18.17 16.96
N PRO A 121 3.16 -19.10 16.59
CA PRO A 121 4.45 -19.24 17.27
C PRO A 121 5.21 -17.90 17.25
N PRO A 122 6.06 -17.62 18.27
CA PRO A 122 6.81 -16.38 18.33
C PRO A 122 7.53 -16.17 17.00
N ARG A 123 7.14 -15.13 16.25
CA ARG A 123 7.88 -14.73 15.06
C ARG A 123 9.29 -14.44 15.54
N GLY A 124 10.23 -15.31 15.14
CA GLY A 124 11.63 -15.27 15.53
C GLY A 124 12.17 -13.85 15.45
N ASP A 125 13.08 -13.58 16.37
CA ASP A 125 13.75 -12.31 16.60
C ASP A 125 13.96 -11.54 15.29
N ARG A 126 13.00 -10.66 14.95
CA ARG A 126 13.20 -9.68 13.89
C ARG A 126 14.21 -8.73 14.50
N GLY A 127 15.49 -9.05 14.27
CA GLY A 127 16.63 -8.45 14.95
C GLY A 127 16.41 -6.98 15.21
N GLN A 128 16.77 -6.56 16.42
CA GLN A 128 16.62 -5.17 16.84
C GLN A 128 17.20 -4.26 15.76
N MET A 129 16.32 -3.48 15.13
CA MET A 129 16.73 -2.52 14.12
C MET A 129 17.78 -1.58 14.71
N THR A 130 18.87 -1.32 13.99
CA THR A 130 19.84 -0.32 14.45
C THR A 130 19.24 1.09 14.37
N ASP A 131 19.81 2.06 15.07
CA ASP A 131 19.36 3.45 14.97
C ASP A 131 19.51 4.01 13.55
N ALA A 132 20.61 3.67 12.87
CA ALA A 132 20.82 4.05 11.48
C ALA A 132 19.70 3.53 10.55
N GLN A 133 19.30 2.26 10.72
CA GLN A 133 18.19 1.68 9.96
C GLN A 133 16.84 2.33 10.29
N ARG A 134 16.64 2.75 11.55
CA ARG A 134 15.43 3.50 11.95
C ARG A 134 15.38 4.86 11.25
N ASP A 135 16.50 5.56 11.18
CA ASP A 135 16.59 6.88 10.55
C ASP A 135 16.44 6.80 9.03
N GLU A 136 17.04 5.80 8.38
CA GLU A 136 16.85 5.56 6.95
C GLU A 136 15.38 5.25 6.61
N ARG A 137 14.71 4.42 7.43
CA ARG A 137 13.26 4.19 7.32
C ARG A 137 12.44 5.44 7.59
N ARG A 138 12.92 6.38 8.40
CA ARG A 138 12.25 7.66 8.62
C ARG A 138 12.40 8.55 7.39
N LYS A 139 13.62 8.69 6.85
CA LYS A 139 13.93 9.47 5.64
C LYS A 139 13.13 8.97 4.44
N SER A 140 13.23 7.68 4.13
CA SER A 140 12.47 7.07 3.03
C SER A 140 10.96 7.24 3.14
N ARG A 141 10.38 7.27 4.35
CA ARG A 141 8.96 7.60 4.55
C ARG A 141 8.66 9.07 4.27
N LEU A 142 9.54 9.98 4.69
CA LEU A 142 9.40 11.41 4.43
C LEU A 142 9.52 11.72 2.95
N ASP A 143 10.41 11.05 2.23
CA ASP A 143 10.59 11.20 0.79
C ASP A 143 9.36 10.69 0.01
N ARG A 144 8.68 9.66 0.52
CA ARG A 144 7.46 9.07 -0.07
C ARG A 144 6.16 9.74 0.34
N THR A 145 6.20 10.75 1.21
CA THR A 145 5.00 11.45 1.67
C THR A 145 5.13 12.94 1.44
N THR A 146 4.16 13.56 0.77
CA THR A 146 4.16 15.02 0.63
C THR A 146 3.79 15.70 1.97
N PRO A 147 4.13 16.99 2.16
CA PRO A 147 3.67 17.75 3.32
C PRO A 147 2.14 17.73 3.49
N GLU A 148 1.41 17.83 2.39
CA GLU A 148 -0.06 17.77 2.36
C GLU A 148 -0.58 16.42 2.83
N MET A 149 -0.03 15.33 2.30
CA MET A 149 -0.36 13.96 2.74
C MET A 149 -0.17 13.80 4.24
N ARG A 150 0.95 14.29 4.79
CA ARG A 150 1.23 14.24 6.23
C ARG A 150 0.20 15.03 7.04
N SER A 151 -0.19 16.22 6.56
CA SER A 151 -1.24 17.02 7.20
C SER A 151 -2.57 16.28 7.23
N THR A 152 -3.00 15.72 6.10
CA THR A 152 -4.24 14.92 5.98
C THR A 152 -4.25 13.76 6.97
N MET A 153 -3.16 13.01 7.08
CA MET A 153 -3.04 11.89 8.02
C MET A 153 -3.09 12.34 9.48
N GLN A 154 -2.45 13.46 9.81
CA GLN A 154 -2.52 14.03 11.16
C GLN A 154 -3.93 14.50 11.52
N GLN A 155 -4.64 15.14 10.59
CA GLN A 155 -6.01 15.60 10.79
C GLN A 155 -6.98 14.42 10.98
N MET A 156 -6.90 13.41 10.11
CA MET A 156 -7.70 12.18 10.25
C MET A 156 -7.44 11.50 11.60
N THR A 157 -6.18 11.33 11.97
CA THR A 157 -5.78 10.72 13.25
C THR A 157 -6.29 11.53 14.44
N ARG A 158 -6.29 12.87 14.34
CA ARG A 158 -6.82 13.75 15.38
C ARG A 158 -8.31 13.52 15.60
N MET A 159 -9.13 13.58 14.53
CA MET A 159 -10.58 13.37 14.64
C MET A 159 -10.93 12.01 15.24
N ILE A 160 -10.24 10.95 14.80
CA ILE A 160 -10.42 9.60 15.36
C ILE A 160 -10.05 9.58 16.85
N ASN A 161 -8.92 10.16 17.24
CA ASN A 161 -8.47 10.14 18.64
C ASN A 161 -9.36 10.98 19.56
N GLU A 162 -9.85 12.13 19.09
CA GLU A 162 -10.83 12.94 19.81
C GLU A 162 -12.10 12.11 20.06
N ARG A 163 -12.64 11.47 19.01
CA ARG A 163 -13.83 10.63 19.16
C ARG A 163 -13.61 9.41 20.06
N ARG A 164 -12.43 8.78 19.98
CA ARG A 164 -12.03 7.70 20.90
C ARG A 164 -11.99 8.17 22.35
N ALA A 165 -11.46 9.37 22.61
CA ALA A 165 -11.42 9.93 23.95
C ALA A 165 -12.83 10.20 24.50
N GLU A 166 -13.74 10.74 23.68
CA GLU A 166 -15.16 10.89 24.04
C GLU A 166 -15.83 9.55 24.41
N ARG A 167 -15.35 8.44 23.83
CA ARG A 167 -15.80 7.07 24.12
C ARG A 167 -15.03 6.37 25.25
N GLY A 168 -14.07 7.05 25.90
CA GLY A 168 -13.22 6.44 26.93
C GLY A 168 -12.22 5.42 26.40
N LEU A 169 -11.94 5.40 25.09
CA LEU A 169 -10.96 4.52 24.45
C LEU A 169 -9.59 5.16 24.45
N LYS A 170 -8.54 4.33 24.56
CA LYS A 170 -7.15 4.79 24.43
C LYS A 170 -6.91 5.38 23.03
N PRO A 171 -6.11 6.45 22.89
CA PRO A 171 -5.74 6.98 21.59
C PRO A 171 -5.11 5.91 20.70
N PHE A 172 -5.29 6.05 19.40
CA PHE A 172 -4.56 5.28 18.42
C PHE A 172 -3.08 5.67 18.47
N GLU A 173 -2.29 4.85 19.18
CA GLU A 173 -0.84 4.94 19.21
C GLU A 173 -0.28 4.15 18.03
N GLY A 174 -0.41 4.71 16.83
CA GLY A 174 0.28 4.18 15.68
C GLY A 174 1.79 4.24 15.92
N ARG A 175 2.40 3.10 16.28
CA ARG A 175 3.86 2.89 16.41
C ARG A 175 4.65 3.13 15.11
N GLY A 176 4.02 3.74 14.11
CA GLY A 176 4.62 4.18 12.83
C GLY A 176 4.38 5.66 12.50
N TRP A 177 3.63 6.43 13.28
CA TRP A 177 3.23 7.81 12.93
C TRP A 177 3.71 8.89 13.90
N ARG A 178 3.96 8.54 15.16
CA ARG A 178 4.58 9.46 16.12
C ARG A 178 6.02 9.01 16.35
N GLY A 179 6.94 9.58 15.57
CA GLY A 179 8.30 9.76 16.08
C GLY A 179 8.18 10.76 17.22
N ARG A 180 8.38 10.29 18.46
CA ARG A 180 8.92 11.17 19.49
C ARG A 180 10.42 11.29 19.23
#